data_AF-A0A365PF24-F1
#
_entry.id   AF-A0A365PF24-F1
#
_cell.length_a   1.000
_cell.length_b   1.000
_cell.length_c   1.000
_cell.angle_alpha   90.00
_cell.angle_beta   90.00
_cell.angle_gamma   90.00
#
_symmetry.space_group_name_H-M   'P 1'
#
loop_
_entity.id
_entity.type
_entity.pdbx_description
1 polymer ?
#
loop_
_entity_poly.entity_id
_entity_poly.type
_entity_poly.pdbx_seq_one_letter_code
_entity_poly.pdbx_strand_id
1 'polypeptide(L)'
;MGQFIMPFCFDRPDIQIEMVKINSELLKIKKIKQSQKVVVQAKFKVIYVKIWQKILLLMQTERGLRVHSNYVAIIQLIQNLDYFIEKSQQHSCFERKAQKELDAKFFARFFKLTKNSIKDQLIPNCADLNEFYTYNSIKI
;
A
#
# COMPACT_ATOMS: atom_id res chain seq x y z
N MET A 1 -3.62 6.24 -12.22
CA MET A 1 -3.43 6.38 -10.76
C MET A 1 -4.71 6.95 -10.19
N GLY A 2 -5.43 6.12 -9.44
CA GLY A 2 -6.65 6.50 -8.73
C GLY A 2 -6.35 7.30 -7.46
N GLN A 3 -7.40 7.71 -6.76
CA GLN A 3 -7.32 8.34 -5.46
C GLN A 3 -6.88 7.29 -4.41
N PHE A 4 -5.93 7.63 -3.55
CA PHE A 4 -5.63 6.83 -2.36
C PHE A 4 -6.79 6.98 -1.38
N ILE A 5 -7.43 5.86 -1.08
CA ILE A 5 -8.53 5.74 -0.13
C ILE A 5 -8.10 4.74 0.95
N MET A 6 -8.25 5.12 2.21
CA MET A 6 -8.07 4.20 3.34
C MET A 6 -9.46 3.80 3.85
N PRO A 7 -9.95 2.60 3.51
CA PRO A 7 -11.26 2.16 3.97
C PRO A 7 -11.28 2.03 5.50
N PHE A 8 -12.44 2.25 6.11
CA PHE A 8 -12.66 2.14 7.57
C PHE A 8 -11.95 3.19 8.45
N CYS A 9 -11.41 4.26 7.85
CA CYS A 9 -10.84 5.42 8.56
C CYS A 9 -11.55 6.75 8.22
N PHE A 10 -12.75 6.68 7.66
CA PHE A 10 -13.53 7.85 7.24
C PHE A 10 -14.01 8.73 8.40
N ASP A 11 -14.03 8.21 9.62
CA ASP A 11 -14.43 8.93 10.83
C ASP A 11 -13.25 9.59 11.56
N ARG A 12 -12.03 9.50 11.03
CA ARG A 12 -10.79 10.02 11.65
C ARG A 12 -10.26 11.25 10.92
N PRO A 13 -10.49 12.48 11.44
CA PRO A 13 -10.12 13.72 10.76
C PRO A 13 -8.62 13.85 10.48
N ASP A 14 -7.79 13.37 11.41
CA ASP A 14 -6.32 13.33 11.27
C ASP A 14 -5.89 12.47 10.07
N ILE A 15 -6.53 11.32 9.89
CA ILE A 15 -6.24 10.41 8.76
C ILE A 15 -6.75 10.99 7.44
N GLN A 16 -7.91 11.63 7.44
CA GLN A 16 -8.41 12.33 6.25
C GLN A 16 -7.45 13.42 5.79
N ILE A 17 -6.89 14.21 6.72
CA ILE A 17 -5.90 15.25 6.39
C ILE A 17 -4.65 14.64 5.73
N GLU A 18 -4.13 13.55 6.29
CA GLU A 18 -2.98 12.84 5.69
C GLU A 18 -3.31 12.25 4.31
N MET A 19 -4.51 11.69 4.13
CA MET A 19 -4.98 11.21 2.83
C MET A 19 -5.07 12.32 1.79
N VAL A 20 -5.56 13.51 2.16
CA VAL A 20 -5.62 14.67 1.25
C VAL A 20 -4.20 15.11 0.85
N LYS A 21 -3.25 15.14 1.80
CA LYS A 21 -1.85 15.45 1.51
C LYS A 21 -1.23 14.43 0.54
N ILE A 22 -1.42 13.14 0.80
CA ILE A 22 -0.93 12.06 -0.07
C ILE A 22 -1.54 12.18 -1.47
N ASN A 23 -2.85 12.39 -1.58
CA ASN A 23 -3.52 12.55 -2.86
C ASN A 23 -3.02 13.78 -3.65
N SER A 24 -2.75 14.89 -2.96
CA SER A 24 -2.11 16.07 -3.57
C SER A 24 -0.72 15.75 -4.10
N GLU A 25 0.10 15.00 -3.34
CA GLU A 25 1.43 14.56 -3.77
C GLU A 25 1.35 13.61 -4.98
N LEU A 26 0.41 12.67 -4.98
CA LEU A 26 0.13 11.76 -6.09
C LEU A 26 -0.23 12.51 -7.38
N LEU A 27 -1.08 13.54 -7.28
CA LEU A 27 -1.44 14.38 -8.42
C LEU A 27 -0.23 15.14 -8.98
N LYS A 28 0.65 15.65 -8.11
CA LYS A 28 1.88 16.33 -8.51
C LYS A 28 2.83 15.39 -9.25
N ILE A 29 3.07 14.19 -8.72
CA ILE A 29 4.00 13.24 -9.37
C ILE A 29 3.45 12.65 -10.67
N LYS A 30 2.12 12.58 -10.85
CA LYS A 30 1.50 12.10 -12.10
C LYS A 30 1.95 12.93 -13.31
N LYS A 31 2.09 14.25 -13.14
CA LYS A 31 2.60 15.16 -14.18
C LYS A 31 4.10 14.93 -14.45
N ILE A 32 4.87 14.64 -13.40
CA ILE A 32 6.33 14.43 -13.50
C ILE A 32 6.64 13.08 -14.17
N LYS A 33 5.85 12.04 -13.90
CA LYS A 33 6.03 10.68 -14.43
C LYS A 33 6.09 10.62 -15.95
N GLN A 34 5.40 11.53 -16.64
CA GLN A 34 5.32 11.58 -18.10
C GLN A 34 6.59 12.13 -18.77
N SER A 35 7.52 12.73 -18.01
CA SER A 35 8.73 13.31 -18.58
C SER A 35 9.75 12.25 -19.00
N GLN A 36 10.36 12.36 -20.16
CA GLN A 36 11.45 11.45 -20.58
C GLN A 36 12.84 11.87 -20.07
N LYS A 37 12.95 13.04 -19.42
CA LYS A 37 14.25 13.57 -18.95
C LYS A 37 14.77 12.77 -17.76
N VAL A 38 16.00 12.25 -17.86
CA VAL A 38 16.64 11.40 -16.83
C VAL A 38 16.64 12.05 -15.44
N VAL A 39 17.03 13.33 -15.35
CA VAL A 39 17.06 14.09 -14.08
C VAL A 39 15.67 14.21 -13.46
N VAL A 40 14.64 14.40 -14.30
CA VAL A 40 13.24 14.50 -13.85
C VAL A 40 12.73 13.14 -13.38
N GLN A 41 13.12 12.06 -14.05
CA GLN A 41 12.79 10.68 -13.66
C GLN A 41 13.47 10.27 -12.34
N ALA A 42 14.72 10.69 -12.11
CA ALA A 42 15.37 10.48 -10.81
C ALA A 42 14.60 11.20 -9.69
N LYS A 43 14.19 12.45 -9.91
CA LYS A 43 13.37 13.21 -8.98
C LYS A 43 12.00 12.55 -8.75
N PHE A 44 11.36 12.04 -9.80
CA PHE A 44 10.12 11.28 -9.71
C PHE A 44 10.27 10.07 -8.76
N LYS A 45 11.30 9.23 -8.97
CA LYS A 45 11.54 8.03 -8.15
C LYS A 45 11.68 8.37 -6.67
N VAL A 46 12.44 9.41 -6.33
CA VAL A 46 12.60 9.85 -4.93
C VAL A 46 11.28 10.25 -4.30
N ILE A 47 10.44 11.01 -5.01
CA ILE A 47 9.15 11.45 -4.47
C ILE A 47 8.17 10.27 -4.39
N TYR A 48 8.15 9.40 -5.41
CA TYR A 48 7.34 8.19 -5.46
C TYR A 48 7.61 7.28 -4.26
N VAL A 49 8.89 7.00 -3.96
CA VAL A 49 9.30 6.20 -2.80
C VAL A 49 8.81 6.83 -1.49
N LYS A 50 9.00 8.15 -1.34
CA LYS A 50 8.54 8.87 -0.13
C LYS A 50 7.03 8.82 0.08
N ILE A 51 6.25 8.94 -1.00
CA ILE A 51 4.78 8.82 -0.92
C ILE A 51 4.39 7.41 -0.43
N TRP A 52 5.00 6.37 -1.00
CA TRP A 52 4.74 5.00 -0.58
C TRP A 52 5.17 4.72 0.86
N GLN A 53 6.32 5.24 1.30
CA GLN A 53 6.74 5.15 2.69
C GLN A 53 5.70 5.75 3.65
N LYS A 54 5.11 6.90 3.31
CA LYS A 54 4.02 7.50 4.10
C LYS A 54 2.78 6.61 4.13
N ILE A 55 2.35 6.09 2.98
CA ILE A 55 1.19 5.18 2.87
C ILE A 55 1.42 3.92 3.72
N LEU A 56 2.59 3.28 3.57
CA LEU A 56 2.95 2.07 4.29
C LEU A 56 3.01 2.31 5.80
N LEU A 57 3.55 3.46 6.23
CA LEU A 57 3.58 3.85 7.63
C LEU A 57 2.17 4.02 8.19
N LEU A 58 1.28 4.73 7.48
CA LEU A 58 -0.12 4.86 7.89
C LEU A 58 -0.79 3.48 8.01
N MET A 59 -0.62 2.61 7.02
CA MET A 59 -1.16 1.25 7.08
C MET A 59 -0.60 0.45 8.26
N GLN A 60 0.65 0.71 8.66
CA GLN A 60 1.29 0.07 9.80
C GLN A 60 0.79 0.63 11.15
N THR A 61 0.54 1.93 11.26
CA THR A 61 0.21 2.60 12.53
C THR A 61 -1.29 2.60 12.83
N GLU A 62 -2.12 2.66 11.80
CA GLU A 62 -3.55 2.88 11.95
C GLU A 62 -4.26 1.68 12.57
N ARG A 63 -4.76 1.89 13.79
CA ARG A 63 -5.50 0.86 14.55
C ARG A 63 -6.73 0.38 13.80
N GLY A 64 -7.40 1.27 13.06
CA GLY A 64 -8.55 0.94 12.22
C GLY A 64 -8.23 -0.17 11.22
N LEU A 65 -7.03 -0.19 10.64
CA LEU A 65 -6.59 -1.21 9.68
C LEU A 65 -6.03 -2.48 10.32
N ARG A 66 -5.94 -2.55 11.65
CA ARG A 66 -5.38 -3.70 12.39
C ARG A 66 -6.42 -4.50 13.17
N VAL A 67 -7.72 -4.19 13.01
CA VAL A 67 -8.81 -5.00 13.58
C VAL A 67 -9.07 -6.20 12.67
N HIS A 68 -9.63 -7.30 13.19
CA HIS A 68 -9.73 -8.61 12.52
C HIS A 68 -10.26 -8.56 11.08
N SER A 69 -11.24 -7.70 10.81
CA SER A 69 -11.85 -7.48 9.48
C SER A 69 -11.08 -6.51 8.57
N ASN A 70 -10.10 -5.79 9.10
CA ASN A 70 -9.50 -4.62 8.44
C ASN A 70 -8.03 -4.82 8.02
N TYR A 71 -7.47 -6.01 8.22
CA TYR A 71 -6.21 -6.42 7.58
C TYR A 71 -6.36 -6.67 6.07
N VAL A 72 -7.59 -6.70 5.56
CA VAL A 72 -7.91 -6.90 4.14
C VAL A 72 -7.08 -5.98 3.25
N ALA A 73 -7.02 -4.68 3.56
CA ALA A 73 -6.25 -3.74 2.75
C ALA A 73 -4.74 -4.06 2.76
N ILE A 74 -4.21 -4.50 3.90
CA ILE A 74 -2.81 -4.92 4.03
C ILE A 74 -2.57 -6.21 3.24
N ILE A 75 -3.46 -7.20 3.35
CA ILE A 75 -3.37 -8.46 2.63
C ILE A 75 -3.44 -8.23 1.11
N GLN A 76 -4.39 -7.41 0.65
CA GLN A 76 -4.51 -7.05 -0.77
C GLN A 76 -3.27 -6.37 -1.31
N LEU A 77 -2.67 -5.46 -0.53
CA LEU A 77 -1.40 -4.84 -0.88
C LEU A 77 -0.28 -5.87 -1.02
N ILE A 78 -0.17 -6.82 -0.06
CA ILE A 78 0.87 -7.85 -0.09
C ILE A 78 0.69 -8.79 -1.28
N GLN A 79 -0.54 -9.28 -1.52
CA GLN A 79 -0.85 -10.21 -2.60
C GLN A 79 -0.71 -9.59 -3.99
N ASN A 80 -0.96 -8.28 -4.12
CA ASN A 80 -0.94 -7.56 -5.39
C ASN A 80 0.15 -6.48 -5.43
N LEU A 81 1.29 -6.73 -4.78
CA LEU A 81 2.32 -5.70 -4.59
C LEU A 81 2.83 -5.10 -5.91
N ASP A 82 3.01 -5.93 -6.94
CA ASP A 82 3.46 -5.51 -8.27
C ASP A 82 2.44 -4.59 -8.99
N TYR A 83 1.15 -4.70 -8.65
CA TYR A 83 0.09 -3.84 -9.18
C TYR A 83 0.13 -2.44 -8.55
N PHE A 84 0.42 -2.37 -7.24
CA PHE A 84 0.44 -1.12 -6.49
C PHE A 84 1.78 -0.39 -6.59
N ILE A 85 2.88 -1.11 -6.34
CA ILE A 85 4.23 -0.56 -6.24
C ILE A 85 5.09 -1.10 -7.37
N GLU A 86 5.69 -0.19 -8.13
CA GLU A 86 6.62 -0.54 -9.21
C GLU A 86 7.73 -1.44 -8.67
N LYS A 87 7.90 -2.64 -9.26
CA LYS A 87 8.82 -3.68 -8.80
C LYS A 87 10.25 -3.18 -8.54
N SER A 88 10.74 -2.29 -9.39
CA SER A 88 12.08 -1.68 -9.26
C SER A 88 12.24 -0.77 -8.03
N GLN A 89 11.14 -0.32 -7.42
CA GLN A 89 11.11 0.61 -6.30
C GLN A 89 10.64 -0.03 -4.98
N GLN A 90 10.08 -1.25 -5.01
CA GLN A 90 9.51 -1.91 -3.84
C GLN A 90 10.46 -1.96 -2.64
N HIS A 91 11.69 -2.42 -2.84
CA HIS A 91 12.68 -2.49 -1.76
C HIS A 91 12.93 -1.12 -1.12
N SER A 92 13.01 -0.05 -1.92
CA SER A 92 13.18 1.32 -1.43
C SER A 92 11.96 1.79 -0.64
N CYS A 93 10.74 1.45 -1.09
CA CYS A 93 9.50 1.78 -0.38
C CYS A 93 9.44 1.14 1.02
N PHE A 94 10.02 -0.06 1.20
CA PHE A 94 10.11 -0.76 2.48
C PHE A 94 11.42 -0.50 3.23
N GLU A 95 12.22 0.50 2.84
CA GLU A 95 13.51 0.85 3.44
C GLU A 95 14.47 -0.34 3.55
N ARG A 96 14.45 -1.22 2.55
CA ARG A 96 15.17 -2.48 2.55
C ARG A 96 16.24 -2.52 1.47
N LYS A 97 17.34 -3.22 1.75
CA LYS A 97 18.36 -3.53 0.75
C LYS A 97 17.77 -4.47 -0.31
N ALA A 98 18.13 -4.27 -1.58
CA ALA A 98 17.60 -5.02 -2.73
C ALA A 98 17.83 -6.55 -2.66
N GLN A 99 18.80 -7.00 -1.88
CA GLN A 99 19.13 -8.42 -1.70
C GLN A 99 18.23 -9.14 -0.68
N LYS A 100 17.37 -8.43 0.05
CA LYS A 100 16.52 -9.05 1.08
C LYS A 100 15.09 -9.26 0.55
N GLU A 101 14.70 -10.51 0.38
CA GLU A 101 13.40 -10.93 -0.16
C GLU A 101 12.21 -10.43 0.65
N LEU A 102 11.33 -9.66 0.02
CA LEU A 102 10.03 -9.22 0.56
C LEU A 102 9.05 -10.40 0.63
N ASP A 103 9.31 -11.31 1.57
CA ASP A 103 8.53 -12.54 1.77
C ASP A 103 7.39 -12.35 2.79
N ALA A 104 6.54 -13.37 2.92
CA ALA A 104 5.43 -13.36 3.88
C ALA A 104 5.90 -13.12 5.33
N LYS A 105 7.09 -13.63 5.71
CA LYS A 105 7.66 -13.42 7.05
C LYS A 105 8.03 -11.95 7.27
N PHE A 106 8.61 -11.29 6.26
CA PHE A 106 8.89 -9.87 6.29
C PHE A 106 7.59 -9.08 6.49
N PHE A 107 6.57 -9.30 5.66
CA PHE A 107 5.32 -8.55 5.75
C PHE A 107 4.57 -8.77 7.06
N ALA A 108 4.55 -10.01 7.57
CA ALA A 108 3.96 -10.31 8.86
C ALA A 108 4.63 -9.51 10.00
N ARG A 109 5.96 -9.36 9.95
CA ARG A 109 6.71 -8.53 10.92
C ARG A 109 6.47 -7.04 10.69
N PHE A 110 6.56 -6.59 9.44
CA PHE A 110 6.43 -5.18 9.08
C PHE A 110 5.07 -4.62 9.50
N PHE A 111 3.97 -5.29 9.14
CA PHE A 111 2.62 -4.88 9.48
C PHE A 111 2.13 -5.38 10.85
N LYS A 112 2.98 -6.05 11.63
CA LYS A 112 2.66 -6.62 12.95
C LYS A 112 1.42 -7.52 12.91
N LEU A 113 1.37 -8.43 11.93
CA LEU A 113 0.29 -9.39 11.73
C LEU A 113 0.41 -10.51 12.78
N THR A 114 -0.29 -10.37 13.90
CA THR A 114 -0.14 -11.26 15.06
C THR A 114 -1.06 -12.47 15.03
N LYS A 115 -2.17 -12.43 14.30
CA LYS A 115 -3.16 -13.52 14.29
C LYS A 115 -2.80 -14.60 13.29
N ASN A 116 -2.89 -15.86 13.72
CA ASN A 116 -2.51 -17.01 12.89
C ASN A 116 -3.41 -17.14 11.65
N SER A 117 -4.71 -16.87 11.77
CA SER A 117 -5.65 -16.90 10.63
C SER A 117 -5.29 -15.93 9.50
N ILE A 118 -4.54 -14.85 9.79
CA ILE A 118 -4.05 -13.90 8.78
C ILE A 118 -2.79 -14.44 8.11
N LYS A 119 -1.94 -15.15 8.85
CA LYS A 119 -0.76 -15.81 8.29
C LYS A 119 -1.17 -16.84 7.26
N ASP A 120 -2.27 -17.55 7.50
CA ASP A 120 -2.82 -18.54 6.57
C ASP A 120 -3.31 -17.91 5.25
N GLN A 121 -3.74 -16.64 5.27
CA GLN A 121 -4.14 -15.88 4.06
C GLN A 121 -2.94 -15.31 3.27
N LEU A 122 -1.77 -15.21 3.90
CA LEU A 122 -0.51 -14.82 3.25
C LEU A 122 0.20 -16.02 2.60
N ILE A 123 -0.18 -17.23 3.00
CA ILE A 123 0.19 -18.48 2.32
C ILE A 123 -0.67 -18.56 1.07
N PRO A 124 -0.12 -18.94 -0.10
CA PRO A 124 -0.82 -18.86 -1.38
C PRO A 124 -1.90 -19.94 -1.50
N ASN A 125 -2.98 -19.83 -0.74
CA ASN A 125 -4.26 -20.40 -1.14
C ASN A 125 -4.97 -19.36 -2.01
N CYS A 126 -4.46 -19.30 -3.24
CA CYS A 126 -5.08 -18.67 -4.39
C CYS A 126 -6.24 -19.56 -4.84
N ALA A 127 -7.47 -19.04 -4.85
CA ALA A 127 -8.54 -19.54 -5.72
C ALA A 127 -9.60 -18.45 -5.99
N ASP A 128 -10.01 -17.68 -4.97
CA ASP A 128 -11.12 -16.74 -5.14
C ASP A 128 -10.70 -15.27 -5.08
N LEU A 129 -10.03 -14.82 -6.16
CA LEU A 129 -9.94 -13.40 -6.48
C LEU A 129 -11.34 -12.76 -6.68
N ASN A 130 -12.39 -13.56 -6.91
CA ASN A 130 -13.73 -13.09 -7.24
C ASN A 130 -14.62 -12.73 -6.04
N GLU A 131 -14.40 -13.29 -4.84
CA GLU A 131 -15.32 -13.02 -3.72
C GLU A 131 -15.16 -11.60 -3.13
N PHE A 132 -13.98 -10.99 -3.25
CA PHE A 132 -13.72 -9.69 -2.62
C PHE A 132 -14.12 -8.47 -3.44
N TYR A 133 -14.18 -8.57 -4.78
CA TYR A 133 -14.70 -7.49 -5.63
C TYR A 133 -16.20 -7.25 -5.38
N THR A 134 -16.92 -8.27 -4.94
CA THR A 134 -18.35 -8.21 -4.63
C THR A 134 -18.64 -7.42 -3.35
N TYR A 135 -17.71 -7.36 -2.40
CA TYR A 135 -17.93 -6.68 -1.11
C TYR A 135 -17.55 -5.20 -1.11
N ASN A 136 -16.62 -4.78 -2.00
CA ASN A 136 -16.17 -3.38 -2.10
C ASN A 136 -16.72 -2.63 -3.31
N SER A 137 -17.60 -3.26 -4.10
CA SER A 137 -18.48 -2.54 -5.02
C SER A 137 -19.53 -1.81 -4.18
N ILE A 138 -19.16 -0.64 -3.66
CA ILE A 138 -20.11 0.38 -3.25
C ILE A 138 -21.06 0.57 -4.43
N LYS A 139 -22.30 0.10 -4.28
CA LYS A 139 -23.39 0.43 -5.20
C LYS A 139 -23.48 1.96 -5.25
N ILE A 140 -23.25 2.52 -6.44
CA ILE A 140 -23.67 3.88 -6.80
C ILE A 140 -25.20 3.93 -6.73
#